data_AF-A0A239SW34-F1
#
_entry.id   AF-A0A239SW34-F1
#
_cell.length_a   1.000
_cell.length_b   1.000
_cell.length_c   1.000
_cell.angle_alpha   90.00
_cell.angle_beta   90.00
_cell.angle_gamma   90.00
#
_symmetry.space_group_name_H-M   'P 1'
#
loop_
_entity.id
_entity.type
_entity.pdbx_description
1 polymer ?
#
loop_
_entity_poly.entity_id
_entity_poly.type
_entity_poly.pdbx_seq_one_letter_code
_entity_poly.pdbx_strand_id
1 'polypeptide(L)'
;MKKKETAVHLADFPEELQDYLRASKIYDSSSRSGAKVLYSDKGYYLKIDDCGKLAQEATVARWFWQKRIGVKVVHYLTADRDYLLTEEAIGQDATHFLGNPEKLCQIMAETLHMLHGLVPSRFPRQNRLADYHGTAMKNYQKGSFYD
;
A
#
# COMPACT_ATOMS: atom_id res chain seq x y z
N MET A 1 0.75 14.54 -5.63
CA MET A 1 -0.40 15.03 -4.84
C MET A 1 0.10 16.02 -3.79
N LYS A 2 -0.58 17.13 -3.53
CA LYS A 2 -0.22 18.02 -2.40
C LYS A 2 -0.55 17.29 -1.10
N LYS A 3 0.49 16.91 -0.34
CA LYS A 3 0.36 16.33 1.00
C LYS A 3 -0.20 17.41 1.94
N LYS A 4 -1.39 17.20 2.49
CA LYS A 4 -2.02 18.15 3.43
C LYS A 4 -1.57 17.76 4.83
N GLU A 5 -0.84 18.64 5.50
CA GLU A 5 -0.47 18.44 6.90
C GLU A 5 -1.74 18.30 7.75
N THR A 6 -1.74 17.35 8.67
CA THR A 6 -2.88 17.02 9.50
C THR A 6 -2.43 16.72 10.92
N ALA A 7 -3.23 17.16 11.88
CA ALA A 7 -2.97 16.87 13.29
C ALA A 7 -3.45 15.45 13.61
N VAL A 8 -2.69 14.75 14.45
CA VAL A 8 -3.07 13.45 15.00
C VAL A 8 -2.95 13.48 16.51
N HIS A 9 -3.87 12.82 17.20
CA HIS A 9 -3.81 12.64 18.63
C HIS A 9 -3.24 11.25 18.93
N LEU A 10 -2.09 11.17 19.61
CA LEU A 10 -1.34 9.91 19.75
C LEU A 10 -2.11 8.82 20.50
N ALA A 11 -3.00 9.21 21.43
CA ALA A 11 -3.80 8.24 22.17
C ALA A 11 -4.85 7.51 21.32
N ASP A 12 -5.09 7.98 20.10
CA ASP A 12 -6.01 7.36 19.14
C ASP A 12 -5.34 6.18 18.40
N PHE A 13 -4.07 5.90 18.69
CA PHE A 13 -3.28 4.86 18.03
C PHE A 13 -2.72 3.86 19.05
N PRO A 14 -2.57 2.57 18.66
CA PRO A 14 -1.82 1.59 19.42
C PRO A 14 -0.45 2.10 19.86
N GLU A 15 -0.03 1.72 21.07
CA GLU A 15 1.22 2.19 21.69
C GLU A 15 2.44 1.95 20.79
N GLU A 16 2.48 0.81 20.11
CA GLU A 16 3.54 0.39 19.20
C GLU A 16 3.70 1.31 17.98
N LEU A 17 2.67 2.11 17.65
CA LEU A 17 2.72 3.06 16.54
C LEU A 17 3.10 4.47 16.98
N GLN A 18 2.99 4.79 18.27
CA GLN A 18 3.10 6.17 18.74
C GLN A 18 4.49 6.77 18.49
N ASP A 19 5.57 6.00 18.61
CA ASP A 19 6.94 6.49 18.39
C ASP A 19 7.20 6.94 16.93
N TYR A 20 6.46 6.35 15.98
CA TYR A 20 6.53 6.69 14.55
C TYR A 20 5.74 7.96 14.20
N LEU A 21 4.81 8.36 15.07
CA LEU A 21 3.93 9.52 14.89
C LEU A 21 4.29 10.70 15.81
N ARG A 22 4.92 10.42 16.95
CA ARG A 22 5.27 11.43 17.96
C ARG A 22 6.30 12.40 17.39
N ALA A 23 6.06 13.71 17.57
CA ALA A 23 6.99 14.76 17.15
C ALA A 23 7.40 14.70 15.67
N SER A 24 6.53 14.18 14.79
CA SER A 24 6.68 14.22 13.33
C SER A 24 5.58 15.07 12.69
N LYS A 25 5.87 15.68 11.54
CA LYS A 25 4.81 16.26 10.71
C LYS A 25 4.08 15.12 10.02
N ILE A 26 2.76 15.08 10.22
CA ILE A 26 1.90 14.07 9.63
C ILE A 26 1.12 14.68 8.47
N TYR A 27 1.02 13.93 7.38
CA TYR A 27 0.29 14.36 6.19
C TYR A 27 -0.76 13.32 5.82
N ASP A 28 -1.96 13.79 5.50
CA ASP A 28 -2.97 12.93 4.91
C ASP A 28 -2.64 12.69 3.43
N SER A 29 -2.48 11.41 3.08
CA SER A 29 -2.19 10.91 1.73
C SER A 29 -3.25 9.91 1.25
N SER A 30 -4.42 9.90 1.91
CA SER A 30 -5.53 9.03 1.58
C SER A 30 -6.00 9.24 0.13
N SER A 31 -6.48 8.16 -0.48
CA SER A 31 -7.05 8.17 -1.82
C SER A 31 -8.51 7.70 -1.79
N ARG A 32 -9.10 7.37 -2.94
CA ARG A 32 -10.51 6.97 -3.05
C ARG A 32 -10.80 5.54 -2.54
N SER A 33 -9.83 4.85 -1.97
CA SER A 33 -9.94 3.44 -1.59
C SER A 33 -10.68 3.17 -0.26
N GLY A 34 -11.27 4.17 0.39
CA GLY A 34 -11.93 4.05 1.70
C GLY A 34 -10.97 3.98 2.90
N ALA A 35 -9.75 3.48 2.69
CA ALA A 35 -8.69 3.48 3.70
C ALA A 35 -8.10 4.87 3.95
N LYS A 36 -7.76 5.16 5.21
CA LYS A 36 -7.00 6.35 5.61
C LYS A 36 -5.50 6.05 5.51
N VAL A 37 -4.73 6.92 4.88
CA VAL A 37 -3.26 6.78 4.75
C VAL A 37 -2.57 8.03 5.26
N LEU A 38 -1.77 7.87 6.30
CA LEU A 38 -0.97 8.93 6.91
C LEU A 38 0.50 8.75 6.56
N TYR A 39 1.15 9.84 6.15
CA TYR A 39 2.60 9.90 5.97
C TYR A 39 3.23 10.66 7.13
N SER A 40 4.25 10.09 7.76
CA SER A 40 5.12 10.75 8.75
C SER A 40 6.40 11.23 8.06
N ASP A 41 6.82 12.47 8.30
CA ASP A 41 8.09 13.00 7.78
C ASP A 41 9.34 12.31 8.35
N LYS A 42 9.15 11.35 9.27
CA LYS A 42 10.18 10.37 9.65
C LYS A 42 10.39 9.25 8.63
N GLY A 43 9.67 9.27 7.49
CA GLY A 43 9.81 8.29 6.42
C GLY A 43 8.96 7.03 6.63
N TYR A 44 7.73 7.19 7.12
CA TYR A 44 6.79 6.07 7.32
C TYR A 44 5.43 6.35 6.72
N TYR A 45 4.78 5.32 6.21
CA TYR A 45 3.37 5.34 5.82
C TYR A 45 2.56 4.44 6.76
N LEU A 46 1.51 4.99 7.34
CA LEU A 46 0.53 4.28 8.16
C LEU A 46 -0.80 4.21 7.40
N LYS A 47 -1.19 3.01 6.99
CA LYS A 47 -2.50 2.73 6.41
C LYS A 47 -3.43 2.19 7.48
N ILE A 48 -4.66 2.69 7.50
CA ILE A 48 -5.68 2.37 8.49
C ILE A 48 -6.97 2.03 7.74
N ASP A 49 -7.56 0.89 8.08
CA ASP A 49 -8.78 0.39 7.45
C ASP A 49 -9.58 -0.45 8.45
N ASP A 50 -10.77 -0.92 8.08
CA ASP A 50 -11.57 -1.80 8.94
C ASP A 50 -10.84 -3.11 9.24
N CYS A 51 -11.19 -3.75 10.36
CA CYS A 51 -10.55 -5.00 10.78
C CYS A 51 -10.59 -6.08 9.69
N GLY A 52 -9.46 -6.73 9.46
CA GLY A 52 -9.27 -7.78 8.45
C GLY A 52 -9.07 -7.26 7.02
N LYS A 53 -9.14 -5.96 6.75
CA LYS A 53 -8.94 -5.40 5.40
C LYS A 53 -7.48 -5.32 4.98
N LEU A 54 -6.53 -5.24 5.92
CA LEU A 54 -5.10 -5.05 5.59
C LEU A 54 -4.26 -6.33 5.77
N ALA A 55 -4.80 -7.40 6.37
CA ALA A 55 -4.07 -8.66 6.60
C ALA A 55 -3.39 -9.22 5.33
N GLN A 56 -4.14 -9.28 4.23
CA GLN A 56 -3.63 -9.82 2.96
C GLN A 56 -2.55 -8.92 2.35
N GLU A 57 -2.71 -7.61 2.45
CA GLU A 57 -1.73 -6.62 1.98
C GLU A 57 -0.45 -6.69 2.79
N ALA A 58 -0.54 -6.75 4.12
CA ALA A 58 0.60 -6.93 5.01
C ALA A 58 1.39 -8.21 4.67
N THR A 59 0.68 -9.32 4.43
CA THR A 59 1.29 -10.60 4.06
C THR A 59 2.04 -10.53 2.73
N VAL A 60 1.41 -9.93 1.70
CA VAL A 60 2.03 -9.77 0.38
C VAL A 60 3.20 -8.79 0.43
N ALA A 61 3.09 -7.69 1.16
CA ALA A 61 4.16 -6.70 1.33
C ALA A 61 5.39 -7.31 2.02
N ARG A 62 5.21 -8.09 3.09
CA ARG A 62 6.31 -8.83 3.74
C ARG A 62 7.00 -9.79 2.77
N TRP A 63 6.25 -10.47 1.91
CA TRP A 63 6.82 -11.35 0.89
C TRP A 63 7.66 -10.58 -0.15
N PHE A 64 7.16 -9.45 -0.64
CA PHE A 64 7.92 -8.61 -1.59
C PHE A 64 9.19 -8.00 -0.95
N TRP A 65 9.13 -7.63 0.34
CA TRP A 65 10.32 -7.21 1.09
C TRP A 65 11.37 -8.33 1.18
N GLN A 66 10.96 -9.56 1.46
CA GLN A 66 11.88 -10.73 1.46
C GLN A 66 12.53 -10.96 0.09
N LYS A 67 11.86 -10.56 -1.00
CA LYS A 67 12.41 -10.59 -2.37
C LYS A 67 13.21 -9.34 -2.75
N ARG A 68 13.39 -8.39 -1.82
CA ARG A 68 14.11 -7.11 -2.00
C ARG A 68 13.51 -6.20 -3.09
N ILE A 69 12.20 -6.30 -3.32
CA ILE A 69 11.49 -5.54 -4.37
C ILE A 69 10.25 -4.80 -3.84
N GLY A 70 10.06 -4.77 -2.51
CA GLY A 70 8.98 -4.04 -1.86
C GLY A 70 9.49 -3.20 -0.69
N VAL A 71 8.57 -2.58 0.04
CA VAL A 71 8.88 -1.84 1.27
C VAL A 71 8.81 -2.74 2.49
N LYS A 72 9.58 -2.43 3.52
CA LYS A 72 9.56 -3.16 4.78
C LYS A 72 8.29 -2.84 5.56
N VAL A 73 7.57 -3.90 5.94
CA VAL A 73 6.48 -3.82 6.92
C VAL A 73 7.09 -3.78 8.32
N VAL A 74 6.92 -2.64 8.99
CA VAL A 74 7.39 -2.42 10.36
C VAL A 74 6.40 -3.07 11.33
N HIS A 75 5.13 -2.68 11.23
CA HIS A 75 4.04 -3.21 12.06
C HIS A 75 2.82 -3.56 11.22
N TYR A 76 2.15 -4.64 11.62
CA TYR A 76 0.77 -4.91 11.25
C TYR A 76 0.02 -5.28 12.53
N LEU A 77 -0.98 -4.48 12.89
CA LEU A 77 -1.74 -4.61 14.13
C LEU A 77 -3.23 -4.65 13.79
N THR A 78 -3.99 -5.44 14.53
CA THR A 78 -5.44 -5.43 14.48
C THR A 78 -5.95 -5.13 15.89
N ALA A 79 -6.75 -4.08 16.02
CA ALA A 79 -7.32 -3.62 17.28
C ALA A 79 -8.79 -3.23 17.05
N ASP A 80 -9.14 -1.96 17.27
CA ASP A 80 -10.40 -1.37 16.81
C ASP A 80 -10.45 -1.23 15.28
N ARG A 81 -9.28 -1.18 14.64
CA ARG A 81 -9.04 -1.13 13.19
C ARG A 81 -7.82 -1.97 12.82
N ASP A 82 -7.64 -2.20 11.53
CA ASP A 82 -6.37 -2.68 11.00
C ASP A 82 -5.42 -1.49 10.80
N TYR A 83 -4.17 -1.66 11.24
CA TYR A 83 -3.09 -0.72 11.06
C TYR A 83 -1.92 -1.39 10.35
N LEU A 84 -1.45 -0.83 9.24
CA LEU A 84 -0.29 -1.29 8.49
C LEU A 84 0.74 -0.16 8.39
N LEU A 85 1.87 -0.32 9.09
CA LEU A 85 2.98 0.62 9.07
C LEU A 85 4.11 0.09 8.18
N THR A 86 4.52 0.89 7.19
CA THR A 86 5.67 0.58 6.33
C THR A 86 6.69 1.71 6.34
N GLU A 87 7.95 1.36 6.06
CA GLU A 87 8.97 2.34 5.68
C GLU A 87 8.59 3.01 4.34
N GLU A 88 9.06 4.24 4.14
CA GLU A 88 8.98 4.93 2.85
C GLU A 88 9.80 4.19 1.78
N ALA A 89 9.25 4.09 0.58
CA ALA A 89 9.97 3.55 -0.57
C ALA A 89 11.12 4.49 -0.95
N ILE A 90 12.29 3.92 -1.19
CA ILE A 90 13.44 4.68 -1.69
C ILE A 90 13.23 5.01 -3.17
N GLY A 91 13.39 6.28 -3.53
CA GLY A 91 13.35 6.74 -4.92
C GLY A 91 12.08 7.53 -5.24
N GLN A 92 11.66 7.47 -6.50
CA GLN A 92 10.53 8.23 -7.03
C GLN A 92 9.51 7.27 -7.63
N ASP A 93 8.22 7.60 -7.47
CA ASP A 93 7.18 6.87 -8.16
C ASP A 93 7.25 7.07 -9.69
N ALA A 94 6.61 6.18 -10.44
CA ALA A 94 6.65 6.22 -11.91
C ALA A 94 6.08 7.52 -12.50
N THR A 95 5.22 8.23 -11.76
CA THR A 95 4.61 9.49 -12.24
C THR A 95 5.62 10.63 -12.33
N HIS A 96 6.77 10.51 -11.66
CA HIS A 96 7.89 11.44 -11.82
C HIS A 96 8.40 11.51 -13.28
N PHE A 97 8.28 10.41 -14.02
CA PHE A 97 8.84 10.27 -15.37
C PHE A 97 7.82 10.54 -16.49
N LEU A 98 6.64 11.12 -16.19
CA LEU A 98 5.62 11.39 -17.20
C LEU A 98 6.09 12.33 -18.34
N GLY A 99 7.08 13.20 -18.07
CA GLY A 99 7.70 14.04 -19.09
C GLY A 99 8.77 13.34 -19.94
N ASN A 100 9.06 12.06 -19.68
CA ASN A 100 10.02 11.23 -20.42
C ASN A 100 9.40 9.85 -20.69
N PRO A 101 8.50 9.74 -21.68
CA PRO A 101 7.71 8.55 -21.91
C PRO A 101 8.56 7.33 -22.28
N GLU A 102 9.66 7.49 -23.01
CA GLU A 102 10.58 6.39 -23.33
C GLU A 102 11.19 5.80 -22.07
N LYS A 103 11.64 6.64 -21.13
CA LYS A 103 12.19 6.19 -19.85
C LYS A 103 11.13 5.49 -19.00
N LEU A 104 9.92 6.03 -18.96
CA LEU A 104 8.79 5.41 -18.25
C LEU A 104 8.46 4.03 -18.83
N CYS A 105 8.37 3.91 -20.15
CA CYS A 105 8.15 2.64 -20.85
C CYS A 105 9.24 1.62 -20.52
N GLN A 106 10.51 2.03 -20.53
CA GLN A 106 11.62 1.17 -20.16
C GLN A 106 11.50 0.66 -18.71
N ILE A 107 11.27 1.56 -17.74
CA ILE A 107 11.13 1.20 -16.31
C ILE A 107 9.98 0.20 -16.12
N MET A 108 8.82 0.44 -16.76
CA MET A 108 7.67 -0.47 -16.66
C MET A 108 7.97 -1.84 -17.28
N ALA A 109 8.60 -1.88 -18.45
CA ALA A 109 8.95 -3.13 -19.13
C ALA A 109 9.94 -3.97 -18.32
N GLU A 110 11.02 -3.35 -17.83
CA GLU A 110 12.04 -4.02 -17.00
C GLU A 110 11.45 -4.53 -15.69
N THR A 111 10.63 -3.71 -15.02
CA THR A 111 9.98 -4.08 -13.75
C THR A 111 9.00 -5.23 -13.94
N LEU A 112 8.18 -5.20 -15.00
CA LEU A 112 7.22 -6.27 -15.30
C LEU A 112 7.93 -7.57 -15.68
N HIS A 113 9.01 -7.49 -16.47
CA HIS A 113 9.83 -8.66 -16.79
C HIS A 113 10.42 -9.31 -15.53
N MET A 114 10.97 -8.49 -14.62
CA MET A 114 11.46 -8.96 -13.33
C MET A 114 10.36 -9.64 -12.51
N LEU A 115 9.17 -9.04 -12.41
CA LEU A 115 8.04 -9.60 -11.66
C LEU A 115 7.58 -10.94 -12.24
N HIS A 116 7.49 -11.06 -13.58
CA HIS A 116 7.16 -12.34 -14.24
C HIS A 116 8.24 -13.41 -14.03
N GLY A 117 9.50 -13.00 -13.88
CA GLY A 117 10.62 -13.91 -13.61
C GLY A 117 10.66 -14.50 -12.20
N LEU A 118 9.86 -14.01 -11.24
CA LEU A 118 9.92 -14.48 -9.84
C LEU A 118 9.42 -15.92 -9.62
N VAL A 119 8.56 -16.42 -10.53
CA VAL A 119 7.94 -17.76 -10.56
C VAL A 119 7.90 -18.47 -9.18
N PRO A 120 7.13 -17.93 -8.22
CA PRO A 120 7.18 -18.42 -6.84
C PRO A 120 6.45 -19.76 -6.70
N SER A 121 7.10 -20.74 -6.05
CA SER A 121 6.45 -22.02 -5.71
C SER A 121 5.31 -21.86 -4.69
N ARG A 122 5.37 -20.82 -3.86
CA ARG A 122 4.30 -20.43 -2.92
C ARG A 122 4.18 -18.91 -2.87
N PHE A 123 3.11 -18.37 -3.47
CA PHE A 123 2.74 -16.96 -3.34
C PHE A 123 1.66 -16.81 -2.25
N PRO A 124 1.75 -15.82 -1.35
CA PRO A 124 0.86 -15.68 -0.18
C PRO A 124 -0.57 -15.23 -0.50
N ARG A 125 -0.94 -15.17 -1.78
CA ARG A 125 -2.31 -14.92 -2.24
C ARG A 125 -2.63 -15.89 -3.36
N GLN A 126 -3.74 -16.59 -3.26
CA GLN A 126 -4.19 -17.52 -4.29
C GLN A 126 -5.40 -16.95 -5.03
N ASN A 127 -5.71 -17.51 -6.20
CA ASN A 127 -6.96 -17.27 -6.93
C ASN A 127 -7.32 -15.81 -7.27
N ARG A 128 -6.37 -14.88 -7.20
CA ARG A 128 -6.63 -13.44 -7.45
C ARG A 128 -7.31 -13.17 -8.79
N LEU A 129 -6.96 -13.91 -9.85
CA LEU A 129 -7.59 -13.77 -11.17
C LEU A 129 -9.06 -14.19 -11.13
N ALA A 130 -9.37 -15.30 -10.47
CA ALA A 130 -10.74 -15.78 -10.31
C ALA A 130 -11.57 -14.80 -9.46
N ASP A 131 -11.01 -14.29 -8.36
CA ASP A 131 -11.66 -13.29 -7.51
C ASP A 131 -11.99 -12.01 -8.30
N TYR A 132 -11.03 -11.55 -9.11
CA TYR A 132 -11.20 -10.37 -9.95
C TYR A 132 -12.30 -10.60 -11.00
N HIS A 133 -12.28 -11.73 -11.70
CA HIS A 133 -13.32 -12.07 -12.67
C HIS A 133 -14.71 -12.16 -12.02
N GLY A 134 -14.80 -12.80 -10.84
CA GLY A 134 -16.05 -12.88 -10.08
C GLY A 134 -16.58 -11.51 -9.65
N THR A 135 -15.69 -10.60 -9.25
CA THR A 135 -16.04 -9.22 -8.87
C THR A 135 -16.51 -8.43 -10.08
N ALA A 136 -15.74 -8.47 -11.18
CA ALA A 136 -16.09 -7.80 -12.43
C ALA A 136 -17.44 -8.28 -12.99
N MET A 137 -17.74 -9.58 -12.92
CA MET A 137 -19.01 -10.14 -13.36
C MET A 137 -20.18 -9.66 -12.49
N LYS A 138 -20.03 -9.65 -11.16
CA LYS A 138 -21.06 -9.12 -10.24
C LYS A 138 -21.33 -7.64 -10.48
N ASN A 139 -20.27 -6.87 -10.72
CA ASN A 139 -20.34 -5.45 -11.03
C ASN A 139 -21.06 -5.20 -12.37
N TYR A 140 -20.73 -5.97 -13.41
CA TYR A 140 -21.44 -5.97 -14.69
C TYR A 140 -22.94 -6.25 -14.52
N GLN A 141 -23.31 -7.30 -13.76
CA GLN A 141 -24.71 -7.65 -13.50
C GLN A 141 -25.49 -6.56 -12.75
N LYS A 142 -24.80 -5.75 -11.93
CA LYS A 142 -25.38 -4.61 -11.21
C LYS A 142 -25.40 -3.32 -12.02
N GLY A 143 -24.76 -3.29 -13.19
CA GLY A 143 -24.57 -2.06 -13.97
C GLY A 143 -23.62 -1.04 -13.32
N SER A 144 -22.82 -1.45 -12.32
CA SER A 144 -21.82 -0.58 -11.69
C SER A 144 -20.43 -0.99 -12.17
N PHE A 145 -19.73 -0.08 -12.84
CA PHE A 145 -18.44 -0.34 -13.50
C PHE A 145 -17.27 0.41 -12.88
N TYR A 146 -17.55 1.33 -11.95
CA TYR A 146 -16.57 2.28 -11.40
C TYR A 146 -16.55 2.35 -9.87
N ASP A 147 -17.29 1.47 -9.20
CA ASP A 147 -17.28 1.32 -7.73
C ASP A 147 -16.31 0.21 -7.28
#